data_AF-A0A4Q0VTA7-F1
#
_entry.id   AF-A0A4Q0VTA7-F1
#
_cell.length_a   1.000
_cell.length_b   1.000
_cell.length_c   1.000
_cell.angle_alpha   90.00
_cell.angle_beta   90.00
_cell.angle_gamma   90.00
#
_symmetry.space_group_name_H-M   'P 1'
#
loop_
_entity.id
_entity.type
_entity.pdbx_description
1 polymer ?
#
loop_
_entity_poly.entity_id
_entity_poly.type
_entity_poly.pdbx_seq_one_letter_code
_entity_poly.pdbx_strand_id
1 'polypeptide(L)' 'MVNVVYYAKGDILLSQLLNEVPLEGQGIKIKGKKGEVLRVEKINEKKYHVQVEFLKEDKNKKK' A
#
# COMPACT_ATOMS: atom_id res chain seq x y z
N MET A 1 7.83 -10.23 -12.95
CA MET A 1 8.20 -9.73 -11.61
C MET A 1 8.52 -8.25 -11.68
N VAL A 2 7.76 -7.45 -10.94
CA VAL A 2 7.86 -5.99 -10.81
C VAL A 2 8.10 -5.63 -9.36
N ASN A 3 8.89 -4.60 -9.10
CA ASN A 3 9.15 -4.10 -7.75
C ASN A 3 8.04 -3.12 -7.36
N VAL A 4 7.28 -3.46 -6.32
CA VAL A 4 6.17 -2.67 -5.79
C VAL A 4 6.57 -2.11 -4.44
N VAL A 5 6.63 -0.79 -4.35
CA VAL A 5 6.96 -0.03 -3.14
C VAL A 5 5.69 0.60 -2.61
N TYR A 6 5.19 0.09 -1.51
CA TYR A 6 4.07 0.65 -0.78
C TYR A 6 4.54 1.78 0.13
N TYR A 7 3.86 2.93 0.06
CA TYR A 7 4.16 4.09 0.89
C TYR A 7 2.88 4.76 1.40
N ALA A 8 2.96 5.39 2.56
CA ALA A 8 1.86 6.15 3.15
C ALA A 8 2.42 7.38 3.85
N LYS A 9 1.79 8.54 3.65
CA LYS A 9 2.16 9.83 4.30
C LYS A 9 3.64 10.23 4.15
N GLY A 10 4.29 9.78 3.07
CA GLY A 10 5.71 10.04 2.82
C GLY A 10 6.67 8.96 3.32
N ASP A 11 6.19 7.98 4.09
CA ASP A 11 6.99 6.86 4.58
C ASP A 11 6.83 5.61 3.72
N ILE A 12 7.95 4.95 3.40
CA ILE A 12 7.95 3.65 2.74
C ILE A 12 7.59 2.58 3.77
N LEU A 13 6.51 1.86 3.51
CA LEU A 13 5.99 0.83 4.41
C LEU A 13 6.59 -0.53 4.11
N LEU A 14 6.62 -0.90 2.83
CA LEU A 14 7.02 -2.22 2.35
C LEU A 14 7.45 -2.11 0.89
N SER A 15 8.55 -2.76 0.53
CA SER A 15 8.94 -2.96 -0.86
C SER A 15 9.05 -4.44 -1.12
N GLN A 16 8.37 -4.95 -2.15
CA GLN A 16 8.40 -6.35 -2.50
C GLN A 16 8.31 -6.57 -4.00
N LEU A 17 8.90 -7.66 -4.48
CA LEU A 17 8.75 -8.12 -5.85
C LEU A 17 7.42 -8.88 -5.98
N LEU A 18 6.54 -8.40 -6.84
CA LEU A 18 5.26 -9.03 -7.16
C LEU A 18 5.22 -9.44 -8.63
N ASN A 19 4.36 -10.40 -8.96
CA ASN A 19 4.09 -10.73 -10.37
C ASN A 19 3.13 -9.72 -11.00
N GLU A 20 2.21 -9.19 -10.20
CA GLU A 20 1.19 -8.22 -10.60
C GLU A 20 1.24 -6.97 -9.71
N VAL A 21 0.82 -5.84 -10.28
CA VAL A 21 0.69 -4.58 -9.55
C VAL A 21 -0.72 -4.51 -8.97
N PRO A 22 -0.89 -4.14 -7.69
CA PRO A 22 -2.22 -3.96 -7.11
C PRO A 22 -2.99 -2.83 -7.82
N LEU A 23 -4.31 -2.92 -7.76
CA LEU A 23 -5.23 -1.96 -8.39
C LEU A 23 -5.62 -0.84 -7.42
N GLU A 24 -5.96 0.33 -7.97
CA GLU A 24 -6.54 1.45 -7.20
C GLU A 24 -7.90 1.04 -6.63
N GLY A 25 -8.14 1.38 -5.36
CA GLY A 25 -9.33 0.96 -4.59
C GLY A 25 -9.27 -0.48 -4.06
N GLN A 26 -8.19 -1.24 -4.31
CA GLN A 26 -8.08 -2.59 -3.78
C GLN A 26 -7.76 -2.57 -2.28
N GLY A 27 -8.55 -3.31 -1.50
CA GLY A 27 -8.28 -3.56 -0.09
C GLY A 27 -7.09 -4.49 0.09
N ILE A 28 -6.06 -4.03 0.80
CA ILE A 28 -4.82 -4.76 1.03
C ILE A 28 -4.49 -4.86 2.51
N LYS A 29 -3.61 -5.80 2.85
CA LYS A 29 -3.09 -5.95 4.22
C LYS A 29 -1.58 -5.85 4.21
N ILE A 30 -1.04 -4.75 4.71
CA ILE A 30 0.41 -4.52 4.82
C ILE A 30 0.81 -4.64 6.28
N LYS A 31 1.77 -5.53 6.57
CA LYS A 31 2.33 -5.74 7.92
C LYS A 31 1.25 -5.88 9.01
N GLY A 32 0.24 -6.71 8.74
CA GLY A 32 -0.85 -6.96 9.70
C GLY A 32 -1.97 -5.91 9.70
N LYS A 33 -1.74 -4.72 9.13
CA LYS A 33 -2.72 -3.62 9.09
C LYS A 33 -3.53 -3.66 7.81
N LYS A 34 -4.85 -3.51 7.94
CA LYS A 34 -5.75 -3.37 6.79
C LYS A 34 -5.64 -1.95 6.22
N GLY A 35 -5.62 -1.84 4.91
CA GLY A 35 -5.60 -0.57 4.20
C GLY A 35 -6.19 -0.71 2.82
N GLU A 36 -6.20 0.38 2.10
CA GLU A 36 -6.68 0.48 0.73
C GLU A 36 -5.63 1.16 -0.14
N VAL A 37 -5.53 0.72 -1.39
CA VAL A 37 -4.69 1.38 -2.39
C VAL A 37 -5.38 2.65 -2.86
N LEU A 38 -4.78 3.80 -2.59
CA LEU A 38 -5.31 5.08 -3.04
C LEU A 38 -4.83 5.44 -4.45
N ARG A 39 -3.57 5.14 -4.76
CA ARG A 39 -2.94 5.55 -6.02
C ARG A 39 -1.84 4.60 -6.43
N VAL A 40 -1.75 4.31 -7.71
CA VAL A 40 -0.67 3.48 -8.28
C VAL A 40 0.13 4.33 -9.27
N GLU A 41 1.40 4.54 -8.98
CA GLU A 41 2.31 5.31 -9.81
C GLU A 41 3.40 4.42 -10.40
N LYS A 42 3.54 4.44 -11.73
CA LYS A 42 4.60 3.72 -12.42
C LYS A 42 5.84 4.61 -12.49
N ILE A 43 6.90 4.20 -11.79
CA ILE A 43 8.16 4.96 -11.73
C ILE A 43 9.06 4.55 -12.90
N ASN A 44 9.25 3.24 -13.10
CA ASN A 44 10.04 2.68 -14.22
C ASN A 44 9.29 1.48 -14.84
N GLU A 45 9.85 0.87 -15.89
CA GLU A 45 9.31 -0.35 -16.51
C GLU A 45 9.05 -1.50 -15.52
N LYS A 46 9.87 -1.63 -14.48
CA LYS A 46 9.77 -2.69 -13.47
C LYS A 46 9.60 -2.16 -12.05
N LYS A 47 9.28 -0.87 -11.86
CA LYS A 47 9.16 -0.26 -10.53
C LYS A 47 7.88 0.55 -10.40
N TYR A 48 7.11 0.25 -9.36
CA TYR A 48 5.82 0.86 -9.06
C TYR A 48 5.83 1.38 -7.63
N HIS A 49 5.32 2.59 -7.45
CA HIS A 49 5.05 3.20 -6.16
C HIS A 49 3.56 3.17 -5.91
N VAL A 50 3.13 2.54 -4.82
CA VAL A 50 1.73 2.35 -4.48
C VAL A 50 1.43 3.13 -3.21
N GLN A 51 0.63 4.17 -3.35
CA GLN A 51 0.15 4.94 -2.22
C GLN A 51 -0.99 4.18 -1.57
N VAL A 52 -0.87 3.98 -0.26
CA VAL A 52 -1.86 3.24 0.52
C VAL A 52 -2.28 4.08 1.71
N GLU A 53 -3.51 3.87 2.15
CA GLU A 53 -4.01 4.41 3.41
C GLU A 53 -4.47 3.26 4.31
N PHE A 54 -4.01 3.29 5.56
CA PHE A 54 -4.48 2.33 6.54
C PHE A 54 -5.85 2.74 7.03
N LEU A 55 -6.78 1.78 7.05
CA LEU A 55 -8.01 1.93 7.79
C LEU A 55 -7.63 2.11 9.26
N LYS A 56 -8.11 3.17 9.89
CA LYS A 56 -7.97 3.32 11.34
C LYS A 56 -8.59 2.08 11.97
N GLU A 57 -7.78 1.23 12.59
CA GLU A 57 -8.34 0.30 13.58
C GLU A 57 -8.93 1.18 14.67
N ASP A 58 -10.26 1.19 14.80
CA ASP A 58 -10.99 1.76 15.92
C ASP A 58 -10.59 1.05 17.23
N LYS A 59 -9.37 1.32 17.72
CA LYS A 59 -8.94 0.97 19.07
C LYS A 59 -9.16 2.15 20.02
N ASN A 60 -10.28 2.87 19.91
CA ASN A 60 -10.72 3.75 21.00
C ASN A 60 -12.21 4.16 20.98
N LYS A 61 -13.12 3.23 21.30
CA LYS A 61 -14.24 3.60 22.18
C LYS A 61 -13.76 3.45 23.64
N LYS A 62 -13.06 4.46 24.14
CA LYS A 62 -12.94 4.71 25.59
C LYS A 62 -13.50 6.10 25.88
N LYS A 63 -14.74 6.13 26.36
CA LYS A 63 -15.16 6.77 27.60
C LYS A 63 -16.60 6.38 27.88
#